data_AF-A0A7V1V6G9-F1
#
_entry.id   AF-A0A7V1V6G9-F1
#
_cell.length_a   1.000
_cell.length_b   1.000
_cell.length_c   1.000
_cell.angle_alpha   90.00
_cell.angle_beta   90.00
_cell.angle_gamma   90.00
#
_symmetry.space_group_name_H-M   'P 1'
#
loop_
_entity.id
_entity.type
_entity.pdbx_description
1 polymer ?
#
loop_
_entity_poly.entity_id
_entity_poly.type
_entity_poly.pdbx_seq_one_letter_code
_entity_poly.pdbx_strand_id
1 'polypeptide(L)'
;MELKIVRVRKGYQGALQIAEGGPSELMAVDVECDGASVKFTGPDVYRVYGGGVFEGTLDSKGIKGRFRFKGEDGDLETLHRGRGYWEQ
;
A
#
# COMPACT_ATOMS: atom_id res chain seq x y z
N MET A 1 -6.82 1.04 4.16
CA MET A 1 -6.03 -0.12 3.67
C MET A 1 -5.04 -0.62 4.74
N GLU A 2 -4.35 -1.74 4.50
CA GLU A 2 -3.16 -2.17 5.26
C GLU A 2 -1.98 -2.47 4.34
N LEU A 3 -0.77 -2.10 4.77
CA LEU A 3 0.46 -2.31 4.01
C LEU A 3 1.60 -2.75 4.94
N LYS A 4 2.24 -3.88 4.64
CA LYS A 4 3.46 -4.33 5.29
C LYS A 4 4.62 -4.31 4.30
N ILE A 5 5.61 -3.45 4.54
CA ILE A 5 6.78 -3.31 3.68
C ILE A 5 7.96 -4.04 4.31
N VAL A 6 8.63 -4.88 3.53
CA VAL A 6 9.85 -5.59 3.92
C VAL A 6 10.98 -5.26 2.95
N ARG A 7 12.21 -5.20 3.47
CA ARG A 7 13.40 -5.06 2.63
C ARG A 7 13.76 -6.41 2.01
N VAL A 8 13.98 -6.43 0.70
CA VAL A 8 14.41 -7.61 -0.04
C VAL A 8 15.79 -7.40 -0.68
N ARG A 9 16.36 -8.41 -1.34
CA ARG A 9 17.69 -8.32 -1.97
C ARG A 9 17.80 -7.17 -2.98
N LYS A 10 16.70 -6.79 -3.63
CA LYS A 10 16.62 -5.67 -4.58
C LYS A 10 15.45 -4.76 -4.21
N GLY A 11 15.66 -3.83 -3.28
CA GLY A 11 14.66 -2.84 -2.89
C GLY A 11 13.69 -3.33 -1.81
N TYR A 12 12.41 -3.04 -2.00
CA TYR A 12 11.35 -3.29 -1.02
C TYR A 12 10.16 -3.99 -1.67
N GLN A 13 9.53 -4.86 -0.89
CA GLN A 13 8.30 -5.53 -1.28
C GLN A 13 7.22 -5.24 -0.25
N GLY A 14 6.00 -5.00 -0.70
CA GLY A 14 4.83 -4.72 0.09
C GLY A 14 3.83 -5.87 0.03
N ALA A 15 3.24 -6.23 1.16
CA ALA A 15 1.98 -6.97 1.21
C ALA A 15 0.85 -5.96 1.47
N LEU A 16 -0.08 -5.86 0.52
CA LEU A 16 -1.17 -4.89 0.50
C LEU A 16 -2.51 -5.60 0.66
N GLN A 17 -3.37 -5.08 1.55
CA GLN A 17 -4.75 -5.51 1.72
C GLN A 17 -5.68 -4.29 1.75
N ILE A 18 -6.81 -4.36 1.04
CA ILE A 18 -7.79 -3.26 0.91
C ILE A 18 -9.16 -3.78 1.33
N ALA A 19 -9.55 -3.57 2.59
CA ALA A 19 -10.84 -4.04 3.10
C ALA A 19 -11.95 -3.00 2.94
N GLU A 20 -13.00 -3.33 2.18
CA GLU A 20 -14.24 -2.56 2.04
C GLU A 20 -15.43 -3.38 2.57
N GLY A 21 -15.54 -3.52 3.89
CA GLY A 21 -16.66 -4.24 4.52
C GLY A 21 -16.54 -5.77 4.52
N GLY A 22 -15.44 -6.34 4.03
CA GLY A 22 -15.13 -7.77 4.08
C GLY A 22 -13.64 -8.06 3.87
N PRO A 23 -13.17 -9.29 4.16
CA PRO A 23 -11.77 -9.67 3.92
C PRO A 23 -11.48 -9.66 2.42
N SER A 24 -10.51 -8.84 2.02
CA SER A 24 -10.04 -8.76 0.63
C SER A 24 -8.83 -9.64 0.38
N GLU A 25 -8.54 -9.87 -0.89
CA GLU A 25 -7.31 -10.54 -1.34
C GLU A 25 -6.06 -9.77 -0.87
N LEU A 26 -5.02 -10.54 -0.54
CA LEU A 26 -3.69 -10.03 -0.19
C LEU A 26 -2.86 -9.94 -1.48
N MET A 27 -2.31 -8.77 -1.76
CA MET A 27 -1.54 -8.49 -2.97
C MET A 27 -0.07 -8.27 -2.62
N ALA A 28 0.84 -8.91 -3.36
CA ALA A 28 2.25 -8.57 -3.32
C ALA A 28 2.54 -7.43 -4.32
N VAL A 29 3.20 -6.36 -3.87
CA VAL A 29 3.57 -5.20 -4.68
C VAL A 29 5.05 -4.89 -4.54
N ASP A 30 5.69 -4.45 -5.61
CA ASP A 30 7.01 -3.84 -5.53
C ASP A 30 6.85 -2.41 -5.00
N VAL A 31 7.68 -2.05 -4.03
CA VAL A 31 7.63 -0.73 -3.37
C VAL A 31 8.88 0.06 -3.70
N GLU A 32 8.67 1.23 -4.27
CA GLU A 32 9.70 2.23 -4.51
C GLU A 32 9.77 3.16 -3.30
N CYS A 33 10.95 3.21 -2.68
CA CYS A 33 11.26 4.13 -1.59
C CYS A 33 12.41 5.04 -2.01
N ASP A 34 12.16 6.36 -2.05
CA ASP A 34 13.19 7.39 -2.29
C ASP A 34 13.13 8.44 -1.17
N GLY A 35 14.09 8.37 -0.25
CA GLY A 35 14.08 9.16 0.98
C GLY A 35 12.82 8.88 1.82
N ALA A 36 11.97 9.89 1.96
CA ALA A 36 10.68 9.77 2.64
C ALA A 36 9.53 9.39 1.68
N SER A 37 9.74 9.42 0.37
CA SER A 37 8.69 9.11 -0.60
C SER A 37 8.49 7.61 -0.73
N VAL A 38 7.24 7.18 -0.79
CA VAL A 38 6.82 5.78 -1.00
C VAL A 38 5.83 5.71 -2.14
N LYS A 39 6.08 4.80 -3.07
CA LYS A 39 5.22 4.55 -4.24
C LYS A 39 5.11 3.06 -4.52
N PHE A 40 3.95 2.62 -4.98
CA PHE A 40 3.76 1.27 -5.52
C PHE A 40 2.58 1.24 -6.50
N THR A 41 2.56 0.21 -7.33
CA THR A 41 1.46 -0.06 -8.26
C THR A 41 0.86 -1.42 -7.94
N GLY A 42 -0.46 -1.46 -7.75
CA GLY A 42 -1.22 -2.69 -7.59
C GLY A 42 -1.19 -3.50 -8.90
N PRO A 43 -1.03 -4.83 -8.86
CA PRO A 43 -0.95 -5.63 -10.09
C PRO A 43 -2.29 -5.65 -10.82
N ASP A 44 -2.29 -5.53 -12.15
CA ASP A 44 -3.52 -5.54 -12.97
C ASP A 44 -4.33 -6.86 -12.88
N VAL A 45 -3.75 -7.93 -12.35
CA VAL A 45 -4.42 -9.25 -12.21
C VAL A 45 -5.59 -9.20 -11.23
N TYR A 46 -5.64 -8.22 -10.33
CA TYR A 46 -6.71 -8.06 -9.35
C TYR A 46 -7.85 -7.23 -9.95
N ARG A 47 -9.01 -7.84 -10.21
CA ARG A 47 -10.10 -7.19 -10.97
C ARG A 47 -10.68 -5.92 -10.33
N VAL A 48 -10.71 -5.84 -9.00
CA VAL A 48 -11.37 -4.74 -8.28
C VAL A 48 -10.38 -3.60 -7.96
N TYR A 49 -9.16 -3.96 -7.55
CA TYR A 49 -8.16 -3.01 -7.05
C TYR A 49 -6.87 -2.94 -7.90
N GLY A 50 -6.77 -3.77 -8.94
CA GLY A 50 -5.58 -3.91 -9.76
C GLY A 50 -5.33 -2.73 -10.69
N GLY A 51 -4.05 -2.43 -10.90
CA GLY A 51 -3.59 -1.32 -11.73
C GLY A 51 -3.63 0.05 -11.07
N GLY A 52 -4.07 0.14 -9.80
CA GLY A 52 -4.05 1.39 -9.05
C GLY A 52 -2.65 1.78 -8.57
N VAL A 53 -2.42 3.07 -8.34
CA VAL A 53 -1.13 3.62 -7.94
C VAL A 53 -1.25 4.29 -6.59
N PHE A 54 -0.38 3.89 -5.65
CA PHE A 54 -0.19 4.60 -4.40
C PHE A 54 0.97 5.56 -4.49
N GLU A 55 0.79 6.77 -4.00
CA GLU A 55 1.87 7.73 -3.76
C GLU A 55 1.71 8.37 -2.38
N GLY A 56 2.79 8.40 -1.61
CA GLY A 56 2.77 8.94 -0.26
C GLY A 56 4.16 9.22 0.30
N THR A 57 4.17 9.55 1.59
CA THR A 57 5.38 9.75 2.38
C THR A 57 5.36 8.88 3.63
N LEU A 58 6.54 8.43 4.04
CA LEU A 58 6.81 7.67 5.25
C LEU A 58 7.45 8.59 6.29
N ASP A 59 6.93 8.56 7.51
CA ASP A 59 7.55 9.17 8.69
C ASP A 59 7.63 8.17 9.86
N SER A 60 8.02 8.66 11.05
CA SER A 60 8.14 7.81 12.24
C SER A 60 6.81 7.25 12.76
N LYS A 61 5.68 7.84 12.36
CA LYS A 61 4.32 7.47 12.79
C LYS A 61 3.62 6.55 11.79
N GLY A 62 4.02 6.56 10.53
CA GLY A 62 3.42 5.70 9.51
C GLY A 62 3.61 6.20 8.09
N ILE A 63 2.74 5.75 7.20
CA ILE A 63 2.70 6.15 5.80
C ILE A 63 1.47 7.01 5.60
N LYS A 64 1.63 8.18 4.98
CA LYS A 64 0.52 9.04 4.56
C LYS A 64 0.54 9.19 3.06
N GLY A 65 -0.55 8.88 2.38
CA GLY A 65 -0.57 8.94 0.93
C GLY A 65 -1.96 8.73 0.37
N ARG A 66 -2.03 8.66 -0.95
CA ARG A 66 -3.27 8.47 -1.69
C ARG A 66 -3.12 7.26 -2.60
N PHE A 67 -4.12 6.39 -2.57
CA PHE A 67 -4.27 5.34 -3.57
C PHE A 67 -5.20 5.85 -4.68
N ARG A 68 -4.78 5.78 -5.93
CA ARG A 68 -5.59 6.15 -7.10
C ARG A 68 -5.94 4.91 -7.88
N PHE A 69 -7.22 4.63 -8.02
CA PHE A 69 -7.73 3.55 -8.86
C PHE A 69 -7.85 4.05 -10.31
N LYS A 70 -8.01 3.14 -11.27
CA LYS A 70 -8.25 3.51 -12.67
C LYS A 70 -9.55 4.31 -12.77
N GLY A 71 -9.43 5.64 -12.91
CA GLY A 71 -10.55 6.56 -13.10
C GLY A 71 -11.05 7.26 -11.83
N GLU A 72 -10.50 6.95 -10.65
CA GLU A 72 -10.89 7.59 -9.39
C GLU A 72 -9.66 7.98 -8.55
N ASP A 73 -9.65 9.24 -8.09
CA ASP A 73 -8.75 9.68 -7.04
C ASP A 73 -9.29 9.17 -5.71
N GLY A 74 -8.60 8.21 -5.09
CA GLY A 74 -8.97 7.77 -3.75
C GLY A 74 -8.67 8.83 -2.69
N ASP A 75 -9.10 8.55 -1.47
CA ASP A 75 -8.91 9.45 -0.35
C ASP A 75 -7.46 9.49 0.14
N LEU A 76 -7.13 10.57 0.85
CA LEU A 76 -5.87 10.68 1.57
C LEU A 76 -5.93 9.76 2.79
N GLU A 77 -5.21 8.64 2.74
CA GLU A 77 -5.12 7.68 3.82
C GLU A 77 -3.86 7.89 4.68
N THR A 78 -3.98 7.56 5.96
CA THR A 78 -2.83 7.43 6.88
C THR A 78 -2.79 6.01 7.43
N LEU A 79 -1.74 5.28 7.06
CA LEU A 79 -1.45 3.95 7.56
C LEU A 79 -0.54 4.08 8.78
N HIS A 80 -1.11 3.84 9.96
CA HIS A 80 -0.36 3.92 11.20
C HIS A 80 0.57 2.71 11.38
N ARG A 81 1.83 2.99 11.74
CA ARG A 81 2.81 1.94 12.03
C ARG A 81 2.38 1.11 13.25
N GLY A 82 2.47 -0.22 13.14
CA GLY A 82 2.23 -1.13 14.27
C GLY A 82 0.77 -1.23 14.71
N ARG A 83 -0.19 -0.80 13.89
CA ARG A 83 -1.63 -0.90 14.17
C ARG A 83 -2.39 -1.76 13.14
N GLY A 84 -1.68 -2.61 12.41
CA GLY A 84 -2.29 -3.52 11.45
C GLY A 84 -2.73 -4.83 12.09
N TYR A 85 -3.74 -5.50 11.52
CA TYR A 85 -4.21 -6.82 11.95
C TYR A 85 -3.10 -7.88 11.99
N TRP A 86 -2.03 -7.68 11.22
CA TRP A 86 -0.85 -8.56 11.10
C TRP A 86 0.16 -8.47 12.25
N GLU A 87 -0.01 -7.57 13.22
CA GLU A 87 0.93 -7.33 14.32
C GLU A 87 0.37 -7.80 15.68
N GLN A 88 -0.62 -8.71 15.66
CA GLN A 88 -1.12 -9.44 16.83
C GLN A 88 -0.21 -10.62 17.21
#